data_AF-A0A438K5Q0-F1
#
_entry.id   AF-A0A438K5Q0-F1
#
_cell.length_a   1.000
_cell.length_b   1.000
_cell.length_c   1.000
_cell.angle_alpha   90.00
_cell.angle_beta   90.00
_cell.angle_gamma   90.00
#
_symmetry.space_group_name_H-M   'P 1'
#
loop_
_entity.id
_entity.type
_entity.pdbx_description
1 polymer ?
#
loop_
_entity_poly.entity_id
_entity_poly.type
_entity_poly.pdbx_seq_one_letter_code
_entity_poly.pdbx_strand_id
1 'polypeptide(L)'
;MYELSSHLNKCQAPAGLEKNKGHIYIANGSPPTVIEAYTNQFQRDFSLFLGLRSEEIKPGGCMVITIIGRNMEDPSSGDCCDLWELLAKSLLDMLAEQSHVIWLHPQWTSNNTCQQEVYAGNLQDEVNSAPPITFDELDHLDVCAKISLGHLKEK
;
A
#
# COMPACT_ATOMS: atom_id res chain seq x y z
N MET A 1 18.53 6.64 17.20
CA MET A 1 17.72 5.41 17.02
C MET A 1 16.28 5.58 17.48
N TYR A 2 15.99 6.14 18.67
CA TYR A 2 14.60 6.30 19.16
C TYR A 2 13.78 7.38 18.44
N GLU A 3 14.41 8.46 17.95
CA GLU A 3 13.70 9.57 17.26
C GLU A 3 13.22 9.22 15.84
N LEU A 4 13.83 8.26 15.13
CA LEU A 4 13.35 7.85 13.80
C LEU A 4 12.10 6.95 13.90
N SER A 5 11.96 6.22 15.01
CA SER A 5 10.80 5.34 15.27
C SER A 5 9.50 6.11 15.50
N SER A 6 9.54 7.35 15.99
CA SER A 6 8.34 8.16 16.21
C SER A 6 7.80 8.80 14.92
N HIS A 7 8.59 8.79 13.83
CA HIS A 7 8.20 9.28 12.51
C HIS A 7 7.62 8.18 11.61
N LEU A 8 7.75 6.91 11.99
CA LEU A 8 6.97 5.82 11.40
C LEU A 8 5.52 5.98 11.87
N ASN A 9 4.76 6.75 11.09
CA ASN A 9 3.33 6.93 11.28
C ASN A 9 2.64 5.57 11.45
N LYS A 10 1.67 5.53 12.37
CA LYS A 10 0.71 4.44 12.51
C LYS A 10 0.13 4.10 11.12
N CYS A 11 0.03 2.81 10.76
CA CYS A 11 -0.64 2.36 9.53
C CYS A 11 -2.08 2.90 9.54
N GLN A 12 -2.35 3.88 8.69
CA GLN A 12 -3.63 4.59 8.60
C GLN A 12 -4.19 4.42 7.19
N ALA A 13 -5.49 4.19 7.11
CA ALA A 13 -6.17 4.17 5.82
C ALA A 13 -6.07 5.56 5.17
N PRO A 14 -6.05 5.63 3.82
CA PRO A 14 -6.15 6.90 3.12
C PRO A 14 -7.36 7.72 3.61
N ALA A 15 -7.21 9.04 3.65
CA ALA A 15 -8.34 9.94 3.87
C ALA A 15 -9.28 9.94 2.65
N GLY A 16 -10.55 10.30 2.85
CA GLY A 16 -11.50 10.46 1.72
C GLY A 16 -12.18 9.17 1.25
N LEU A 17 -12.23 8.13 2.09
CA LEU A 17 -12.78 6.81 1.76
C LEU A 17 -14.26 6.65 2.17
N GLU A 18 -14.96 7.73 2.51
CA GLU A 18 -16.36 7.70 3.00
C GLU A 18 -17.34 7.16 1.94
N LYS A 19 -16.93 7.20 0.68
CA LYS A 19 -17.71 6.71 -0.47
C LYS A 19 -17.47 5.22 -0.77
N ASN A 20 -16.50 4.56 -0.14
CA ASN A 20 -16.22 3.13 -0.34
C ASN A 20 -17.13 2.22 0.50
N LYS A 21 -18.44 2.45 0.45
CA LYS A 21 -19.39 1.81 1.36
C LYS A 21 -19.49 0.31 1.11
N GLY A 22 -19.47 -0.48 2.18
CA GLY A 22 -19.59 -1.94 2.10
C GLY A 22 -18.30 -2.64 1.70
N HIS A 23 -17.22 -1.89 1.48
CA HIS A 23 -15.90 -2.40 1.17
C HIS A 23 -14.90 -1.96 2.23
N ILE A 24 -13.90 -2.81 2.48
CA ILE A 24 -12.79 -2.52 3.40
C ILE A 24 -11.49 -2.28 2.63
N TYR A 25 -11.50 -2.36 1.30
CA TYR A 25 -10.38 -2.14 0.39
C TYR A 25 -10.92 -1.67 -0.97
N ILE A 26 -10.04 -1.42 -1.94
CA ILE A 26 -10.43 -1.27 -3.35
C ILE A 26 -11.14 -2.57 -3.77
N ALA A 27 -12.29 -2.44 -4.41
CA ALA A 27 -13.10 -3.55 -4.87
C ALA A 27 -13.79 -3.18 -6.19
N ASN A 28 -14.42 -4.18 -6.82
CA ASN A 28 -15.23 -3.92 -8.01
C ASN A 28 -16.36 -2.94 -7.68
N GLY A 29 -16.46 -1.85 -8.46
CA GLY A 29 -17.43 -0.78 -8.24
C GLY A 29 -16.98 0.31 -7.26
N SER A 30 -15.76 0.24 -6.69
CA SER A 30 -15.18 1.35 -5.93
C SER A 30 -15.09 2.62 -6.81
N PRO A 31 -15.48 3.80 -6.28
CA PRO A 31 -15.32 5.05 -7.00
C PRO A 31 -13.84 5.34 -7.35
N PRO A 32 -13.54 6.02 -8.47
CA PRO A 32 -12.16 6.38 -8.82
C PRO A 32 -11.39 7.13 -7.73
N THR A 33 -12.12 7.92 -6.91
CA THR A 33 -11.54 8.65 -5.77
C THR A 33 -10.94 7.74 -4.70
N VAL A 34 -11.46 6.52 -4.55
CA VAL A 34 -10.93 5.51 -3.62
C VAL A 34 -9.59 5.00 -4.13
N ILE A 35 -9.54 4.63 -5.42
CA ILE A 35 -8.31 4.16 -6.07
C ILE A 35 -7.22 5.23 -6.01
N GLU A 36 -7.57 6.47 -6.31
CA GLU A 36 -6.67 7.62 -6.23
C GLU A 36 -6.15 7.84 -4.79
N ALA A 37 -7.02 7.74 -3.78
CA ALA A 37 -6.62 7.94 -2.39
C ALA A 37 -5.60 6.89 -1.92
N TYR A 38 -5.80 5.62 -2.27
CA TYR A 38 -4.83 4.55 -2.00
C TYR A 38 -3.51 4.80 -2.74
N THR A 39 -3.55 5.00 -4.07
CA THR A 39 -2.34 5.28 -4.86
C THR A 39 -1.53 6.43 -4.29
N ASN A 40 -2.18 7.55 -3.97
CA ASN A 40 -1.51 8.71 -3.38
C ASN A 40 -0.91 8.40 -2.00
N GLN A 41 -1.53 7.55 -1.19
CA GLN A 41 -0.99 7.12 0.11
C GLN A 41 0.28 6.28 -0.08
N PHE A 42 0.22 5.28 -0.96
CA PHE A 42 1.36 4.43 -1.27
C PHE A 42 2.56 5.24 -1.77
N GLN A 43 2.36 6.11 -2.75
CA GLN A 43 3.44 6.92 -3.33
C GLN A 43 4.14 7.79 -2.28
N ARG A 44 3.36 8.46 -1.42
CA ARG A 44 3.90 9.26 -0.31
C ARG A 44 4.69 8.43 0.68
N ASP A 45 4.12 7.33 1.15
CA ASP A 45 4.73 6.51 2.20
C ASP A 45 5.97 5.76 1.69
N PHE A 46 5.90 5.26 0.46
CA PHE A 46 7.01 4.55 -0.17
C PHE A 46 8.16 5.51 -0.49
N SER A 47 7.86 6.70 -1.03
CA SER A 47 8.87 7.74 -1.25
C SER A 47 9.54 8.19 0.06
N LEU A 48 8.76 8.35 1.14
CA LEU A 48 9.29 8.66 2.46
C LEU A 48 10.18 7.53 2.98
N PHE A 49 9.73 6.28 2.85
CA PHE A 49 10.52 5.10 3.22
C PHE A 49 11.86 5.09 2.47
N LEU A 50 11.84 5.23 1.14
CA LEU A 50 13.05 5.28 0.32
C LEU A 50 13.97 6.43 0.73
N GLY A 51 13.42 7.64 0.95
CA GLY A 51 14.18 8.78 1.45
C GLY A 51 14.91 8.49 2.76
N LEU A 52 14.19 7.95 3.76
CA LEU A 52 14.76 7.59 5.05
C LEU A 52 15.81 6.47 4.93
N ARG A 53 15.59 5.48 4.06
CA ARG A 53 16.57 4.41 3.83
C ARG A 53 17.82 4.91 3.09
N SER A 54 17.69 5.90 2.22
CA SER A 54 18.82 6.44 1.48
C SER A 54 19.88 7.06 2.38
N GLU A 55 19.48 7.61 3.53
CA GLU A 55 20.39 8.20 4.54
C GLU A 55 21.11 7.14 5.38
N GLU A 56 20.51 5.96 5.54
CA GLU A 56 21.04 4.87 6.36
C GLU A 56 21.96 3.92 5.58
N ILE A 57 21.75 3.80 4.27
CA ILE A 57 22.53 2.92 3.39
C ILE A 57 23.91 3.53 3.15
N LYS A 58 24.96 2.74 3.33
CA LYS A 58 26.34 3.16 3.03
C LYS A 58 26.56 3.29 1.51
N PRO A 59 27.48 4.14 1.04
CA PRO A 59 27.87 4.16 -0.36
C PRO A 59 28.25 2.76 -0.87
N GLY A 60 27.65 2.34 -2.00
CA GLY A 60 27.80 1.00 -2.56
C GLY A 60 27.00 -0.11 -1.85
N GLY A 61 26.21 0.23 -0.83
CA GLY A 61 25.27 -0.68 -0.18
C GLY A 61 24.02 -0.92 -1.01
N CYS A 62 23.37 -2.06 -0.76
CA CYS A 62 22.11 -2.45 -1.39
C CYS A 62 21.04 -2.76 -0.32
N MET A 63 19.79 -2.60 -0.73
CA MET A 63 18.61 -3.00 0.01
C MET A 63 17.76 -3.91 -0.88
N VAL A 64 17.21 -4.97 -0.30
CA VAL A 64 16.23 -5.83 -0.97
C VAL A 64 14.90 -5.59 -0.28
N ILE A 65 13.87 -5.26 -1.06
CA ILE A 65 12.51 -5.07 -0.57
C ILE A 65 11.62 -6.11 -1.24
N THR A 66 10.83 -6.83 -0.44
CA THR A 66 9.75 -7.71 -0.92
C THR A 66 8.43 -7.09 -0.53
N ILE A 67 7.54 -6.84 -1.49
CA ILE A 67 6.23 -6.23 -1.26
C ILE A 67 5.18 -7.12 -1.90
N ILE A 68 4.05 -7.31 -1.23
CA ILE A 68 2.90 -7.97 -1.86
C ILE A 68 2.40 -7.05 -2.97
N GLY A 69 2.49 -7.54 -4.21
CA GLY A 69 2.06 -6.80 -5.38
C GLY A 69 1.05 -7.55 -6.22
N ARG A 70 0.65 -6.91 -7.31
CA ARG A 70 -0.34 -7.40 -8.27
C ARG A 70 0.18 -7.27 -9.71
N ASN A 71 -0.28 -8.18 -10.57
CA ASN A 71 0.08 -8.22 -12.00
C ASN A 71 -0.92 -7.50 -12.90
N MET A 72 -2.15 -7.30 -12.43
CA MET A 72 -3.17 -6.56 -13.17
C MET A 72 -2.98 -5.07 -12.94
N GLU A 73 -3.14 -4.25 -13.97
CA GLU A 73 -3.05 -2.78 -13.87
C GLU A 73 -4.24 -2.18 -13.10
N ASP A 74 -5.44 -2.74 -13.30
CA ASP A 74 -6.67 -2.33 -12.62
C ASP A 74 -6.73 -2.89 -11.18
N PRO A 75 -6.67 -2.04 -10.14
CA PRO A 75 -6.70 -2.48 -8.75
C PRO A 75 -8.08 -2.96 -8.28
N SER A 76 -9.12 -2.83 -9.11
CA SER A 76 -10.45 -3.36 -8.84
C SER A 76 -10.72 -4.72 -9.50
N SER A 77 -9.73 -5.25 -10.23
CA SER A 77 -9.82 -6.58 -10.84
C SER A 77 -9.80 -7.69 -9.78
N GLY A 78 -10.64 -8.71 -9.99
CA GLY A 78 -10.96 -9.73 -8.97
C GLY A 78 -9.74 -10.40 -8.34
N ASP A 79 -8.73 -10.74 -9.15
CA ASP A 79 -7.54 -11.46 -8.70
C ASP A 79 -6.73 -10.72 -7.59
N CYS A 80 -6.89 -9.41 -7.43
CA CYS A 80 -6.16 -8.59 -6.44
C CYS A 80 -7.01 -8.26 -5.19
N CYS A 81 -8.32 -8.50 -5.24
CA CYS A 81 -9.28 -8.02 -4.24
C CYS A 81 -9.99 -9.15 -3.50
N ASP A 82 -9.88 -10.39 -3.99
CA ASP A 82 -10.67 -11.53 -3.50
C ASP A 82 -10.55 -11.76 -2.00
N LEU A 83 -9.35 -11.66 -1.41
CA LEU A 83 -9.17 -11.85 0.03
C LEU A 83 -9.90 -10.79 0.85
N TRP A 84 -9.76 -9.52 0.46
CA TRP A 84 -10.38 -8.41 1.16
C TRP A 84 -11.89 -8.37 0.94
N GLU A 85 -12.38 -8.78 -0.23
CA GLU A 85 -13.80 -8.95 -0.49
C GLU A 85 -14.41 -10.08 0.34
N LEU A 86 -13.75 -11.24 0.42
CA LEU A 86 -14.21 -12.36 1.24
C LEU A 86 -14.22 -12.00 2.72
N LEU A 87 -13.21 -11.26 3.17
CA LEU A 87 -13.15 -10.75 4.53
C LEU A 87 -14.27 -9.73 4.80
N ALA A 88 -14.52 -8.79 3.88
CA ALA A 88 -15.62 -7.84 3.99
C ALA A 88 -16.97 -8.54 4.08
N LYS A 89 -17.22 -9.53 3.20
CA LYS A 89 -18.44 -10.35 3.20
C LYS A 89 -18.59 -11.10 4.52
N SER A 90 -17.55 -11.76 4.99
CA SER A 90 -17.55 -12.49 6.26
C SER A 90 -17.84 -11.57 7.46
N LEU A 91 -17.27 -10.36 7.46
CA LEU A 91 -17.53 -9.36 8.50
C LEU A 91 -18.98 -8.85 8.46
N LEU A 92 -19.52 -8.63 7.26
CA LEU A 92 -20.94 -8.26 7.08
C LEU A 92 -21.89 -9.37 7.53
N ASP A 93 -21.59 -10.64 7.20
CA ASP A 93 -22.38 -11.80 7.61
C ASP A 93 -22.37 -11.96 9.14
N MET A 94 -21.19 -11.87 9.77
CA MET A 94 -21.09 -11.91 11.24
C MET A 94 -21.86 -10.76 11.91
N LEU A 95 -21.83 -9.55 11.33
CA LEU A 95 -22.62 -8.43 11.82
C LEU A 95 -24.12 -8.68 11.66
N ALA A 96 -24.55 -9.27 10.54
CA ALA A 96 -25.94 -9.63 10.29
C ALA A 96 -26.44 -10.71 11.29
N GLU A 97 -25.62 -11.70 11.62
CA GLU A 97 -25.95 -12.72 12.62
C GLU A 97 -26.05 -12.14 14.04
N GLN A 98 -25.18 -11.18 14.40
CA GLN A 98 -25.28 -10.45 15.66
C GLN A 98 -26.47 -9.50 15.71
N SER A 99 -27.06 -9.13 14.57
CA SER A 99 -28.17 -8.17 14.48
C SER A 99 -29.51 -8.67 15.03
N HIS A 100 -29.61 -9.93 15.47
CA HIS A 100 -30.72 -10.36 16.34
C HIS A 100 -30.65 -9.74 17.75
N VAL A 101 -29.50 -9.19 18.16
CA VAL A 101 -29.32 -8.45 19.41
C VAL A 101 -28.31 -7.31 19.20
N ILE A 102 -28.82 -6.09 19.03
CA ILE A 102 -28.12 -4.77 19.01
C ILE A 102 -27.85 -4.22 17.59
N TRP A 103 -28.53 -3.10 17.28
CA TRP A 103 -28.30 -2.23 16.12
C TRP A 103 -26.87 -1.66 16.14
N LEU A 104 -25.95 -2.27 15.41
CA LEU A 104 -24.62 -1.69 15.20
C LEU A 104 -24.65 -0.64 14.07
N HIS A 105 -23.92 0.43 14.35
CA HIS A 105 -24.05 1.77 13.80
C HIS A 105 -23.55 1.88 12.34
N PRO A 106 -24.11 2.78 11.49
CA PRO A 106 -23.71 3.01 10.09
C PRO A 106 -22.25 3.50 9.85
N GLN A 107 -21.39 3.48 10.86
CA GLN A 107 -20.01 3.96 10.77
C GLN A 107 -18.96 2.86 10.58
N TRP A 108 -19.37 1.58 10.51
CA TRP A 108 -18.47 0.51 10.12
C TRP A 108 -18.17 0.51 8.60
N THR A 109 -19.08 1.03 7.77
CA THR A 109 -18.93 1.05 6.29
C THR A 109 -17.78 1.92 5.77
N SER A 110 -17.01 2.55 6.66
CA SER A 110 -15.86 3.41 6.36
C SER A 110 -14.52 2.85 6.86
N ASN A 111 -14.48 1.66 7.46
CA ASN A 111 -13.25 1.05 7.97
C ASN A 111 -12.48 0.34 6.86
N ASN A 112 -11.73 1.14 6.12
CA ASN A 112 -10.82 0.69 5.08
C ASN A 112 -9.48 0.24 5.67
N THR A 113 -8.80 -0.68 4.98
CA THR A 113 -7.43 -1.09 5.30
C THR A 113 -6.44 0.02 4.93
N CYS A 114 -5.30 0.02 5.62
CA CYS A 114 -4.15 0.87 5.28
C CYS A 114 -3.20 0.22 4.28
N GLN A 115 -3.42 -1.06 3.95
CA GLN A 115 -2.57 -1.82 3.04
C GLN A 115 -3.03 -1.64 1.60
N GLN A 116 -2.06 -1.50 0.69
CA GLN A 116 -2.31 -1.52 -0.74
C GLN A 116 -1.35 -2.50 -1.41
N GLU A 117 -1.88 -3.29 -2.34
CA GLU A 117 -1.07 -4.11 -3.24
C GLU A 117 -0.48 -3.25 -4.37
N VAL A 118 0.84 -3.35 -4.55
CA VAL A 118 1.57 -2.54 -5.52
C VAL A 118 1.46 -3.15 -6.90
N TYR A 119 1.04 -2.36 -7.90
CA TYR A 119 1.12 -2.83 -9.28
C TYR A 119 2.58 -2.92 -9.70
N ALA A 120 3.03 -4.13 -10.03
CA ALA A 120 4.45 -4.41 -10.30
C ALA A 120 5.00 -3.54 -11.45
N GLY A 121 4.16 -3.19 -12.43
CA GLY A 121 4.53 -2.35 -13.58
C GLY A 121 4.98 -0.93 -13.21
N ASN A 122 4.66 -0.44 -12.01
CA ASN A 122 4.91 0.94 -11.61
C ASN A 122 6.07 1.06 -10.62
N LEU A 123 6.49 -0.07 -10.04
CA LEU A 123 7.44 -0.06 -8.92
C LEU A 123 8.80 0.49 -9.32
N GLN A 124 9.26 0.17 -10.55
CA GLN A 124 10.51 0.70 -11.07
C GLN A 124 10.47 2.22 -11.23
N ASP A 125 9.38 2.76 -11.80
CA ASP A 125 9.22 4.21 -11.99
C ASP A 125 9.16 4.95 -10.65
N GLU A 126 8.46 4.37 -9.66
CA GLU A 126 8.36 4.94 -8.32
C GLU A 126 9.73 4.97 -7.62
N VAL A 127 10.51 3.88 -7.67
CA VAL A 127 11.86 3.84 -7.11
C VAL A 127 12.78 4.86 -7.77
N ASN A 128 12.75 4.93 -9.11
CA ASN A 128 13.62 5.82 -9.87
C ASN A 128 13.27 7.31 -9.69
N SER A 129 12.06 7.63 -9.22
CA SER A 129 11.64 8.99 -8.90
C SER A 129 12.28 9.54 -7.61
N ALA A 130 12.89 8.68 -6.78
CA ALA A 130 13.46 9.03 -5.47
C ALA A 130 15.00 8.90 -5.43
N PRO A 131 15.76 9.83 -6.03
CA PRO A 131 17.23 9.81 -5.94
C PRO A 131 17.71 10.00 -4.49
N PRO A 132 18.87 9.43 -4.09
CA PRO A 132 19.89 8.79 -4.92
C PRO A 132 19.75 7.25 -5.05
N ILE A 133 18.58 6.68 -4.78
CA ILE A 133 18.35 5.23 -4.90
C ILE A 133 18.12 4.86 -6.38
N THR A 134 18.69 3.73 -6.81
CA THR A 134 18.53 3.18 -8.16
C THR A 134 17.90 1.79 -8.10
N PHE A 135 16.98 1.53 -9.03
CA PHE A 135 16.40 0.20 -9.23
C PHE A 135 17.39 -0.72 -9.94
N ASP A 136 17.71 -1.88 -9.35
CA ASP A 136 18.65 -2.82 -9.95
C ASP A 136 17.94 -3.98 -10.65
N GLU A 137 16.95 -4.61 -10.00
CA GLU A 137 16.32 -5.85 -10.47
C GLU A 137 14.92 -6.05 -9.88
N LEU A 138 14.00 -6.58 -10.69
CA LEU A 138 12.65 -7.01 -10.27
C LEU A 138 12.53 -8.53 -10.40
N ASP A 139 12.17 -9.21 -9.32
CA ASP A 139 11.63 -10.56 -9.39
C ASP A 139 10.10 -10.49 -9.47
N HIS A 140 9.55 -11.01 -10.57
CA HIS A 140 8.12 -10.98 -10.87
C HIS A 140 7.29 -12.02 -10.12
N LEU A 141 7.91 -13.02 -9.46
CA LEU A 141 7.15 -14.03 -8.72
C LEU A 141 6.53 -13.48 -7.42
N ASP A 142 7.20 -12.52 -6.76
CA ASP A 142 6.77 -11.96 -5.47
C ASP A 142 6.87 -10.41 -5.39
N VAL A 143 7.01 -9.71 -6.52
CA VAL A 143 7.32 -8.26 -6.60
C VAL A 143 8.47 -7.90 -5.63
N CYS A 144 9.60 -8.58 -5.82
CA CYS A 144 10.81 -8.35 -5.05
C CYS A 144 11.72 -7.39 -5.82
N ALA A 145 12.05 -6.24 -5.24
CA ALA A 145 12.93 -5.25 -5.83
C ALA A 145 14.26 -5.21 -5.09
N LYS A 146 15.34 -5.38 -5.85
CA LYS A 146 16.69 -5.03 -5.39
C LYS A 146 16.98 -3.59 -5.79
N ILE A 147 17.37 -2.78 -4.82
CA ILE A 147 17.68 -1.36 -5.03
C ILE A 147 19.01 -1.01 -4.36
N SER A 148 19.80 -0.16 -5.01
CA SER A 148 21.11 0.26 -4.53
C SER A 148 21.20 1.76 -4.38
N LEU A 149 22.08 2.22 -3.49
CA LEU A 149 22.40 3.64 -3.43
C LEU A 149 23.36 3.96 -4.58
N GLY A 150 22.94 4.83 -5.50
CA GLY A 150 23.80 5.34 -6.56
C GLY A 150 25.05 6.00 -5.96
N HIS A 151 26.17 5.95 -6.69
CA HIS A 151 27.36 6.70 -6.29
C HIS A 151 26.98 8.19 -6.20
N LEU A 152 27.02 8.74 -4.99
CA LEU A 152 27.12 10.18 -4.81
C LEU A 152 28.35 10.61 -5.61
N LYS A 153 28.15 11.38 -6.68
CA LYS A 153 29.26 12.05 -7.34
C LYS A 153 29.88 12.98 -6.29
N GLU A 154 31.00 12.55 -5.70
CA GLU A 154 31.83 13.42 -4.88
C GLU A 154 32.17 14.66 -5.75
N LYS A 155 31.91 15.84 -5.18
CA LYS A 155 32.23 17.13 -5.80
C LYS A 155 33.72 17.42 -5.68
#